data_AF-A0A0K8RHZ6-F1
#
_entry.id   AF-A0A0K8RHZ6-F1
#
_cell.length_a   1.000
_cell.length_b   1.000
_cell.length_c   1.000
_cell.angle_alpha   90.00
_cell.angle_beta   90.00
_cell.angle_gamma   90.00
#
_symmetry.space_group_name_H-M   'P 1'
#
loop_
_entity.id
_entity.type
_entity.pdbx_description
1 polymer ?
#
loop_
_entity_poly.entity_id
_entity_poly.type
_entity_poly.pdbx_seq_one_letter_code
_entity_poly.pdbx_strand_id
1 'polypeptide(L)'
;MWNNCLPPRNDCSKHSKDDHFIMHRSEPGNEKFSRCSKEHITAFISTLSTSCFELKTKKNCTTEVKELPGVSINLTNICKIAHPNFLKWNVEQPHYLNSVCRFECCSPRPDSPDEETCAEHPLPDGAGCGYGKRCVRGTCGYYDKYGEPMTPPQDAKA
;
A
#
# COMPACT_ATOMS: atom_id res chain seq x y z
N MET A 1 -14.17 -19.89 -23.90
CA MET A 1 -14.35 -21.21 -23.27
C MET A 1 -13.49 -21.23 -22.01
N TRP A 2 -14.06 -21.56 -20.85
CA TRP A 2 -13.31 -21.64 -19.58
C TRP A 2 -12.46 -22.90 -19.53
N ASN A 3 -11.32 -22.83 -18.83
CA ASN A 3 -10.47 -24.00 -18.62
C ASN A 3 -11.14 -24.95 -17.62
N ASN A 4 -11.63 -26.09 -18.12
CA ASN A 4 -12.34 -27.09 -17.30
C ASN A 4 -11.44 -27.77 -16.25
N CYS A 5 -10.12 -27.64 -16.33
CA CYS A 5 -9.18 -28.21 -15.36
C CYS A 5 -9.04 -27.37 -14.08
N LEU A 6 -9.45 -26.10 -14.10
CA LEU A 6 -9.36 -25.17 -12.95
C LEU A 6 -10.63 -24.32 -12.87
N PRO A 7 -11.78 -24.89 -12.44
CA PRO A 7 -12.98 -24.10 -12.27
C PRO A 7 -12.74 -23.02 -11.19
N PRO A 8 -13.06 -21.74 -11.46
CA PRO A 8 -12.93 -20.68 -10.47
C PRO A 8 -13.76 -21.03 -9.22
N ARG A 9 -13.21 -20.76 -8.03
CA ARG A 9 -13.95 -20.94 -6.79
C ARG A 9 -15.05 -19.89 -6.71
N ASN A 10 -16.29 -20.32 -6.52
CA ASN A 10 -17.41 -19.38 -6.41
C ASN A 10 -17.41 -18.56 -5.10
N ASP A 11 -16.61 -18.97 -4.11
CA ASP A 11 -16.54 -18.32 -2.81
C ASP A 11 -15.08 -18.16 -2.34
N CYS A 12 -14.60 -16.91 -2.39
CA CYS A 12 -13.30 -16.50 -1.86
C CYS A 12 -13.36 -15.94 -0.43
N SER A 13 -14.54 -15.97 0.22
CA SER A 13 -14.75 -15.37 1.55
C SER A 13 -14.23 -16.21 2.71
N LYS A 14 -13.83 -17.47 2.47
CA LYS A 14 -13.33 -18.41 3.49
C LYS A 14 -11.93 -18.10 4.04
N HIS A 15 -11.34 -16.97 3.69
CA HIS A 15 -10.04 -16.55 4.22
C HIS A 15 -10.21 -15.63 5.44
N SER A 16 -9.23 -15.62 6.34
CA SER A 16 -9.33 -14.94 7.64
C SER A 16 -9.71 -13.47 7.45
N LYS A 17 -10.54 -12.93 8.35
CA LYS A 17 -10.83 -11.49 8.42
C LYS A 17 -9.57 -10.66 8.66
N ASP A 18 -8.51 -11.31 9.18
CA ASP A 18 -7.24 -10.70 9.53
C ASP A 18 -6.22 -10.76 8.38
N ASP A 19 -6.52 -11.47 7.29
CA ASP A 19 -5.62 -11.54 6.13
C ASP A 19 -5.88 -10.36 5.19
N HIS A 20 -5.03 -9.33 5.28
CA HIS A 20 -5.02 -8.21 4.35
C HIS A 20 -4.38 -8.63 3.02
N PHE A 21 -5.16 -9.26 2.14
CA PHE A 21 -4.78 -9.52 0.75
C PHE A 21 -5.14 -8.34 -0.16
N ILE A 22 -4.46 -8.19 -1.30
CA ILE A 22 -4.71 -7.12 -2.29
C ILE A 22 -6.20 -7.06 -2.71
N MET A 23 -6.85 -8.22 -2.81
CA MET A 23 -8.27 -8.34 -3.21
C MET A 23 -9.23 -8.43 -2.02
N HIS A 24 -8.82 -8.00 -0.83
CA HIS A 24 -9.69 -7.98 0.34
C HIS A 24 -10.83 -6.96 0.16
N ARG A 25 -12.04 -7.29 0.64
CA ARG A 25 -13.27 -6.55 0.32
C ARG A 25 -13.33 -5.15 0.91
N SER A 26 -12.81 -4.98 2.13
CA SER A 26 -12.96 -3.74 2.90
C SER A 26 -11.67 -2.95 3.00
N GLU A 27 -10.56 -3.64 3.23
CA GLU A 27 -9.24 -3.03 3.39
C GLU A 27 -8.21 -3.82 2.58
N PRO A 28 -7.82 -3.35 1.38
CA PRO A 28 -6.81 -4.00 0.56
C PRO A 28 -5.47 -4.10 1.28
N GLY A 29 -4.80 -5.23 1.13
CA GLY A 29 -3.43 -5.41 1.59
C GLY A 29 -2.37 -4.93 0.61
N ASN A 30 -1.11 -4.90 1.07
CA ASN A 30 -0.02 -4.23 0.37
C ASN A 30 1.02 -5.17 -0.29
N GLU A 31 0.84 -6.50 -0.22
CA GLU A 31 1.88 -7.43 -0.71
C GLU A 31 1.33 -8.68 -1.40
N LYS A 32 0.28 -9.32 -0.84
CA LYS A 32 -0.05 -10.70 -1.19
C LYS A 32 -1.41 -10.82 -1.86
N PHE A 33 -1.45 -11.63 -2.91
CA PHE A 33 -2.69 -12.21 -3.41
C PHE A 33 -3.08 -13.42 -2.57
N SER A 34 -4.38 -13.53 -2.24
CA SER A 34 -4.93 -14.73 -1.63
C SER A 34 -4.79 -15.94 -2.57
N ARG A 35 -4.90 -17.15 -2.02
CA ARG A 35 -4.93 -18.37 -2.84
C ARG A 35 -6.07 -18.33 -3.86
N CYS A 36 -7.26 -17.87 -3.43
CA CYS A 36 -8.41 -17.73 -4.32
C CYS A 36 -8.10 -16.76 -5.48
N SER A 37 -7.54 -15.58 -5.19
CA SER A 37 -7.17 -14.61 -6.23
C SER A 37 -6.19 -15.21 -7.24
N LYS A 38 -5.19 -15.97 -6.79
CA LYS A 38 -4.22 -16.65 -7.66
C LYS A 38 -4.89 -17.71 -8.55
N GLU A 39 -5.82 -18.51 -8.00
CA GLU A 39 -6.58 -19.52 -8.74
C GLU A 39 -7.41 -18.86 -9.86
N HIS A 40 -8.12 -17.77 -9.56
CA HIS A 40 -8.91 -17.04 -10.56
C HIS A 40 -8.07 -16.37 -11.64
N ILE A 41 -6.96 -15.72 -11.25
CA ILE A 41 -6.02 -15.12 -12.20
C ILE A 41 -5.48 -16.20 -13.14
N THR A 42 -5.07 -17.35 -12.60
CA THR A 42 -4.54 -18.47 -13.39
C THR A 42 -5.59 -19.02 -14.35
N ALA A 43 -6.82 -19.24 -13.86
CA ALA A 43 -7.92 -19.74 -14.69
C ALA A 43 -8.22 -18.79 -15.85
N PHE A 44 -8.31 -17.48 -15.59
CA PHE A 44 -8.54 -16.48 -16.63
C PHE A 44 -7.39 -16.42 -17.64
N ILE A 45 -6.14 -16.27 -17.17
CA ILE A 45 -4.94 -16.21 -18.01
C ILE A 45 -4.85 -17.43 -18.92
N SER A 46 -5.20 -18.62 -18.42
CA SER A 46 -5.17 -19.87 -19.21
C SER A 46 -6.15 -19.92 -20.39
N THR A 47 -7.12 -19.00 -20.45
CA THR A 47 -8.05 -18.89 -21.59
C THR A 47 -7.59 -17.93 -22.68
N LEU A 48 -6.53 -17.16 -22.43
CA LEU A 48 -6.02 -16.15 -23.34
C LEU A 48 -5.06 -16.76 -24.36
N SER A 49 -5.07 -16.24 -25.59
CA SER A 49 -4.08 -16.62 -26.60
C SER A 49 -2.71 -16.03 -26.27
N THR A 50 -1.65 -16.64 -26.79
CA THR A 50 -0.26 -16.14 -26.64
C THR A 50 -0.11 -14.71 -27.10
N SER A 51 -0.85 -14.31 -28.15
CA SER A 51 -0.88 -12.95 -28.69
C SER A 51 -1.39 -11.87 -27.72
N CYS A 52 -2.08 -12.24 -26.63
CA CYS A 52 -2.46 -11.30 -25.57
C CYS A 52 -1.28 -10.91 -24.67
N PHE A 53 -0.22 -11.70 -24.65
CA PHE A 53 0.98 -11.46 -23.83
C PHE A 53 2.14 -10.85 -24.64
N GLU A 54 1.99 -10.76 -25.97
CA GLU A 54 2.96 -10.10 -26.83
C GLU A 54 2.96 -8.59 -26.56
N LEU A 55 4.13 -8.05 -26.22
CA LEU A 55 4.32 -6.64 -25.94
C LEU A 55 4.12 -5.81 -27.23
N LYS A 56 2.96 -5.15 -27.35
CA LYS A 56 2.64 -4.30 -28.52
C LYS A 56 3.20 -2.89 -28.44
N THR A 57 3.70 -2.47 -27.28
CA THR A 57 4.27 -1.12 -27.14
C THR A 57 5.63 -1.03 -27.83
N LYS A 58 5.80 0.00 -28.67
CA LYS A 58 7.10 0.34 -29.28
C LYS A 58 7.98 1.17 -28.34
N LYS A 59 7.39 1.74 -27.29
CA LYS A 59 8.10 2.59 -26.33
C LYS A 59 8.39 1.78 -25.07
N ASN A 60 9.68 1.58 -24.80
CA ASN A 60 10.14 1.12 -23.51
C ASN A 60 10.05 2.29 -22.52
N CYS A 61 9.00 2.30 -21.71
CA CYS A 61 8.94 3.12 -20.52
C CYS A 61 9.77 2.43 -19.44
N THR A 62 11.10 2.47 -19.55
CA THR A 62 11.97 2.07 -18.45
C THR A 62 11.87 3.14 -17.37
N THR A 63 11.16 2.84 -16.29
CA THR A 63 11.29 3.59 -15.06
C THR A 63 12.63 3.20 -14.46
N GLU A 64 13.64 4.07 -14.54
CA GLU A 64 14.82 3.92 -13.67
C GLU A 64 14.30 3.70 -12.25
N VAL A 65 14.87 2.72 -11.54
CA VAL A 65 14.48 2.43 -10.16
C VAL A 65 14.94 3.60 -9.30
N LYS A 66 14.10 4.62 -9.25
CA LYS A 66 14.15 5.67 -8.25
C LYS A 66 13.85 5.02 -6.91
N GLU A 67 14.39 5.62 -5.87
CA GLU A 67 14.15 5.27 -4.47
C GLU A 67 12.66 4.98 -4.22
N LEU A 68 12.37 4.21 -3.17
CA LEU A 68 11.00 3.89 -2.78
C LEU A 68 10.15 5.19 -2.69
N PRO A 69 8.88 5.14 -3.13
CA PRO A 69 8.07 6.36 -3.34
C PRO A 69 7.98 7.24 -2.09
N GLY A 70 7.87 6.62 -0.92
CA GLY A 70 7.83 7.25 0.39
C GLY A 70 9.08 8.03 0.79
N VAL A 71 10.21 7.84 0.12
CA VAL A 71 11.45 8.58 0.38
C VAL A 71 11.32 10.04 -0.03
N SER A 72 10.57 10.32 -1.10
CA SER A 72 10.47 11.65 -1.71
C SER A 72 9.06 12.24 -1.70
N ILE A 73 8.04 11.43 -1.36
CA ILE A 73 6.66 11.86 -1.38
C ILE A 73 6.36 12.87 -0.26
N ASN A 74 5.55 13.86 -0.59
CA ASN A 74 4.99 14.78 0.40
C ASN A 74 3.64 14.24 0.88
N LEU A 75 3.54 13.83 2.15
CA LEU A 75 2.31 13.27 2.73
C LEU A 75 1.12 14.24 2.66
N THR A 76 1.35 15.56 2.72
CA THR A 76 0.28 16.55 2.55
C THR A 76 -0.34 16.48 1.17
N ASN A 77 0.44 16.15 0.12
CA ASN A 77 -0.11 15.96 -1.22
C ASN A 77 -1.00 14.71 -1.30
N ILE A 78 -0.66 13.65 -0.54
CA ILE A 78 -1.53 12.47 -0.42
C ILE A 78 -2.86 12.89 0.20
N CYS A 79 -2.84 13.66 1.30
CA CYS A 79 -4.06 14.15 1.93
C CYS A 79 -4.91 15.02 0.98
N LYS A 80 -4.28 15.87 0.18
CA LYS A 80 -4.98 16.70 -0.83
C LYS A 80 -5.69 15.88 -1.88
N ILE A 81 -5.04 14.82 -2.37
CA ILE A 81 -5.61 13.93 -3.40
C ILE A 81 -6.72 13.06 -2.80
N ALA A 82 -6.49 12.49 -1.62
CA ALA A 82 -7.43 11.59 -0.97
C ALA A 82 -8.67 12.32 -0.42
N HIS A 83 -8.49 13.52 0.11
CA HIS A 83 -9.53 14.30 0.79
C HIS A 83 -9.63 15.72 0.22
N PRO A 84 -10.06 15.90 -1.04
CA PRO A 84 -10.08 17.21 -1.69
C PRO A 84 -11.05 18.22 -1.03
N ASN A 85 -12.02 17.74 -0.25
CA ASN A 85 -13.04 18.57 0.41
C ASN A 85 -12.69 18.96 1.85
N PHE A 86 -11.50 18.60 2.34
CA PHE A 86 -11.03 19.07 3.63
C PHE A 86 -10.78 20.58 3.61
N LEU A 87 -11.11 21.26 4.70
CA LEU A 87 -10.92 22.70 4.83
C LEU A 87 -9.43 23.05 4.91
N LYS A 88 -8.65 22.20 5.58
CA LYS A 88 -7.18 22.25 5.66
C LYS A 88 -6.64 20.81 5.66
N TRP A 89 -5.38 20.64 5.26
CA TRP A 89 -4.72 19.34 5.26
C TRP A 89 -3.59 19.33 6.28
N ASN A 90 -3.92 18.92 7.49
CA ASN A 90 -2.96 18.67 8.55
C ASN A 90 -2.51 17.20 8.44
N VAL A 91 -1.20 16.96 8.45
CA VAL A 91 -0.64 15.61 8.44
C VAL A 91 -0.22 15.30 9.85
N GLU A 92 -0.85 14.29 10.43
CA GLU A 92 -0.51 13.81 11.77
C GLU A 92 0.14 12.43 11.66
N GLN A 93 1.22 12.23 12.43
CA GLN A 93 1.92 10.94 12.53
C GLN A 93 2.06 10.51 14.00
N PRO A 94 0.94 10.20 14.68
CA PRO A 94 0.99 9.67 16.04
C PRO A 94 1.86 8.42 16.11
N HIS A 95 2.65 8.26 17.17
CA HIS A 95 3.60 7.15 17.29
C HIS A 95 2.94 5.76 17.11
N TYR A 96 1.72 5.57 17.64
CA TYR A 96 1.00 4.29 17.52
C TYR A 96 0.64 3.96 16.07
N LEU A 97 0.25 4.95 15.25
CA LEU A 97 -0.01 4.75 13.81
C LEU A 97 1.29 4.62 13.02
N ASN A 98 2.24 5.51 13.30
CA ASN A 98 3.49 5.56 12.55
C ASN A 98 4.26 4.24 12.68
N SER A 99 4.26 3.63 13.87
CA SER A 99 4.91 2.33 14.12
C SER A 99 4.29 1.16 13.35
N VAL A 100 3.04 1.29 12.88
CA VAL A 100 2.35 0.32 12.01
C VAL A 100 2.20 0.85 10.58
N CYS A 101 3.06 1.79 10.18
CA CYS A 101 3.09 2.35 8.83
C CYS A 101 1.77 2.99 8.39
N ARG A 102 1.14 3.74 9.30
CA ARG A 102 -0.06 4.55 9.05
C ARG A 102 0.16 5.98 9.49
N PHE A 103 -0.61 6.89 8.93
CA PHE A 103 -0.66 8.30 9.29
C PHE A 103 -2.08 8.82 9.13
N GLU A 104 -2.36 10.01 9.65
CA GLU A 104 -3.67 10.63 9.54
C GLU A 104 -3.60 11.89 8.69
N CYS A 105 -4.63 12.05 7.86
CA CYS A 105 -4.99 13.33 7.27
C CYS A 105 -6.09 13.94 8.14
N CYS A 106 -5.82 15.08 8.74
CA CYS A 106 -6.76 15.79 9.62
C CYS A 106 -7.18 17.13 9.00
N SER A 107 -8.41 17.54 9.29
CA SER A 107 -8.96 18.84 8.95
C SER A 107 -9.84 19.33 10.09
N PRO A 108 -9.89 20.64 10.38
CA PRO A 108 -10.90 21.21 11.25
C PRO A 108 -12.31 20.89 10.73
N ARG A 109 -13.27 20.75 11.64
CA ARG A 109 -14.69 20.61 11.30
C ARG A 109 -15.28 21.97 10.93
N PRO A 110 -16.23 22.03 9.98
CA PRO A 110 -16.87 23.28 9.60
C PRO A 110 -17.57 24.00 10.75
N ASP A 111 -18.26 23.25 11.61
CA ASP A 111 -19.11 23.79 12.68
C ASP A 111 -18.41 23.86 14.05
N SER A 112 -17.24 23.24 14.17
CA SER A 112 -16.42 23.20 15.39
C SER A 112 -14.94 23.29 15.03
N PRO A 113 -14.39 24.49 14.78
CA PRO A 113 -13.01 24.67 14.30
C PRO A 113 -11.93 24.16 15.26
N ASP A 114 -12.27 24.06 16.55
CA ASP A 114 -11.40 23.50 17.60
C ASP A 114 -11.41 21.97 17.63
N GLU A 115 -12.32 21.32 16.88
CA GLU A 115 -12.37 19.88 16.69
C GLU A 115 -11.85 19.50 15.30
N GLU A 116 -11.04 18.44 15.24
CA GLU A 116 -10.56 17.90 13.97
C GLU A 116 -11.32 16.63 13.57
N THR A 117 -11.50 16.45 12.27
CA THR A 117 -11.84 15.17 11.67
C THR A 117 -10.58 14.59 11.04
N CYS A 118 -10.21 13.38 11.43
CA CYS A 118 -9.04 12.68 10.94
C CYS A 118 -9.45 11.41 10.18
N ALA A 119 -8.70 11.12 9.12
CA ALA A 119 -8.85 9.91 8.34
C ALA A 119 -7.48 9.25 8.17
N GLU A 120 -7.40 8.01 8.62
CA GLU A 120 -6.19 7.21 8.56
C GLU A 120 -5.87 6.76 7.13
N HIS A 121 -4.59 6.73 6.81
CA HIS A 121 -4.04 6.27 5.54
C HIS A 121 -2.75 5.49 5.73
N PRO A 122 -2.45 4.53 4.85
CA PRO A 122 -1.16 3.82 4.88
C PRO A 122 -0.03 4.77 4.46
N LEU A 123 1.10 4.67 5.16
CA LEU A 123 2.34 5.30 4.73
C LEU A 123 2.88 4.59 3.48
N PRO A 124 3.30 5.33 2.43
CA PRO A 124 3.93 4.72 1.27
C PRO A 124 5.25 4.04 1.63
N ASP A 125 5.58 2.97 0.91
CA ASP A 125 6.86 2.28 1.06
C ASP A 125 8.02 3.28 0.91
N GLY A 126 8.99 3.23 1.82
CA GLY A 126 10.12 4.15 1.93
C GLY A 126 9.91 5.33 2.88
N ALA A 127 8.67 5.61 3.28
CA ALA A 127 8.37 6.69 4.22
C ALA A 127 8.96 6.38 5.60
N GLY A 128 9.46 7.40 6.28
CA GLY A 128 10.05 7.26 7.61
C GLY A 128 8.98 6.90 8.65
N CYS A 129 9.27 5.91 9.49
CA CYS A 129 8.38 5.47 10.57
C CYS A 129 8.97 5.64 11.98
N GLY A 130 9.89 6.60 12.12
CA GLY A 130 10.59 6.94 13.36
C GLY A 130 11.96 6.27 13.50
N TYR A 131 12.85 6.87 14.28
CA TYR A 131 14.19 6.33 14.63
C TYR A 131 15.02 5.82 13.44
N GLY A 132 14.96 6.50 12.30
CA GLY A 132 15.68 6.11 11.08
C GLY A 132 15.14 4.86 10.39
N LYS A 133 14.00 4.32 10.84
CA LYS A 133 13.27 3.22 10.21
C LYS A 133 12.40 3.72 9.07
N ARG A 134 12.06 2.82 8.16
CA ARG A 134 11.16 3.07 7.02
C ARG A 134 10.06 2.01 6.94
N CYS A 135 9.00 2.36 6.25
CA CYS A 135 7.93 1.43 5.90
C CYS A 135 8.28 0.62 4.66
N VAL A 136 8.15 -0.70 4.73
CA VAL A 136 8.21 -1.58 3.56
C VAL A 136 7.10 -2.61 3.70
N ARG A 137 6.19 -2.66 2.71
CA ARG A 137 5.05 -3.59 2.68
C ARG A 137 4.20 -3.51 3.95
N GLY A 138 4.01 -2.29 4.48
CA GLY A 138 3.26 -2.03 5.71
C GLY A 138 3.97 -2.39 7.02
N THR A 139 5.26 -2.74 6.98
CA THR A 139 6.06 -3.04 8.18
C THR A 139 7.08 -1.93 8.43
N CYS A 140 7.15 -1.44 9.67
CA CYS A 140 8.16 -0.47 10.09
C CYS A 140 9.45 -1.18 10.53
N GLY A 141 10.56 -0.92 9.85
CA GLY A 141 11.83 -1.59 10.13
C GLY A 141 13.05 -0.81 9.63
N TYR A 142 14.24 -1.33 9.92
CA TYR A 142 15.47 -0.76 9.38
C TYR A 142 15.62 -1.18 7.92
N TYR A 143 15.20 -0.30 7.02
CA TYR A 143 15.34 -0.46 5.58
C TYR A 143 16.04 0.75 4.99
N ASP A 144 16.79 0.53 3.91
CA ASP A 144 17.36 1.60 3.12
C ASP A 144 16.30 2.29 2.26
N LYS A 145 16.72 3.27 1.46
CA LYS A 145 15.84 4.02 0.56
C LYS A 145 15.34 3.20 -0.65
N TYR A 146 15.81 1.97 -0.82
CA TYR A 146 15.42 1.03 -1.87
C TYR A 146 14.55 -0.12 -1.33
N GLY A 147 14.42 -0.24 -0.01
CA GLY A 147 13.62 -1.26 0.67
C GLY A 147 14.42 -2.46 1.14
N GLU A 148 15.74 -2.43 1.03
CA GLU A 148 16.60 -3.51 1.47
C GLU A 148 16.85 -3.43 2.99
N PRO A 149 16.83 -4.57 3.72
CA PRO A 149 17.10 -4.58 5.15
C PRO A 149 18.47 -3.99 5.49
N MET A 150 18.51 -3.16 6.53
CA MET A 150 19.73 -2.56 7.06
C MET A 150 19.99 -3.00 8.50
N THR A 151 21.26 -2.98 8.90
CA THR A 151 21.64 -3.11 10.30
C THR A 151 21.19 -1.86 11.08
N PRO A 152 20.62 -2.00 12.29
CA PRO A 152 20.32 -0.86 13.13
C PRO A 152 21.58 -0.01 13.39
N PRO A 153 21.46 1.33 13.47
CA PRO A 153 22.55 2.17 13.96
C PRO A 153 23.02 1.67 15.34
N GLN A 154 24.34 1.66 15.59
CA GLN A 154 24.91 1.14 16.84
C GLN A 154 24.37 1.87 18.10
N ASP A 155 23.87 3.09 17.94
CA ASP A 155 23.27 3.93 18.98
C ASP A 155 21.75 3.74 19.17
N ALA A 156 21.12 2.85 18.39
CA ALA A 156 19.67 2.61 18.46
C ALA A 156 19.25 1.54 19.48
N LYS A 157 20.17 1.12 20.37
CA LYS A 157 19.84 0.34 21.56
C LYS A 157 19.40 1.28 22.68
N ALA A 158 18.08 1.47 22.80
CA ALA A 158 17.44 1.91 24.05
C ALA A 158 16.82 0.69 24.73
#